data_AF-A0A397TXG8-F1
#
_entry.id   AF-A0A397TXG8-F1
#
_cell.length_a   1.000
_cell.length_b   1.000
_cell.length_c   1.000
_cell.angle_alpha   90.00
_cell.angle_beta   90.00
_cell.angle_gamma   90.00
#
_symmetry.space_group_name_H-M   'P 1'
#
loop_
_entity.id
_entity.type
_entity.pdbx_description
1 polymer ?
#
loop_
_entity_poly.entity_id
_entity_poly.type
_entity_poly.pdbx_seq_one_letter_code
_entity_poly.pdbx_strand_id
1 'polypeptide(L)'
;MRRQQKEERRRVEQERRRLEEERRLLEEERRLLREEQRLFNENRKQQDPIQITETKECSKCLKDLNVKNFSNITYQCGHDVYICRKCIGEHIAHAVNKGSIKILCLENNCHEVLNESDVRKFSNNEIFERHIYDKFCIIGNSYF
;
A
#
# COMPACT_ATOMS: atom_id res chain seq x y z
N MET A 1 -21.34 60.50 54.65
CA MET A 1 -20.58 59.46 55.37
C MET A 1 -21.28 58.09 55.43
N ARG A 2 -22.24 57.80 56.32
CA ARG A 2 -22.81 56.42 56.44
C ARG A 2 -23.54 55.88 55.19
N ARG A 3 -24.22 56.75 54.42
CA ARG A 3 -24.88 56.34 53.15
C ARG A 3 -23.88 55.97 52.06
N GLN A 4 -22.83 56.77 51.91
CA GLN A 4 -21.74 56.51 50.94
C GLN A 4 -21.03 55.18 51.24
N GLN A 5 -20.73 54.88 52.51
CA GLN A 5 -20.15 53.59 52.90
C GLN A 5 -21.05 52.39 52.60
N LYS A 6 -22.38 52.56 52.64
CA LYS A 6 -23.34 51.50 52.33
C LYS A 6 -23.44 51.24 50.82
N GLU A 7 -23.34 52.29 50.01
CA GLU A 7 -23.29 52.17 48.55
C GLU A 7 -21.97 51.56 48.06
N GLU A 8 -20.85 51.97 48.66
CA GLU A 8 -19.53 51.42 48.37
C GLU A 8 -19.47 49.91 48.67
N ARG A 9 -19.99 49.48 49.83
CA ARG A 9 -20.13 48.05 50.16
C ARG A 9 -20.98 47.28 49.15
N ARG A 10 -22.04 47.89 48.61
CA ARG A 10 -22.89 47.25 47.58
C ARG A 10 -22.15 47.12 46.25
N ARG A 11 -21.35 48.12 45.86
CA ARG A 11 -20.54 48.07 44.64
C ARG A 11 -19.47 46.99 44.74
N VAL A 12 -18.74 46.94 45.86
CA VAL A 12 -17.73 45.91 46.13
C VAL A 12 -18.35 44.51 46.11
N GLU A 13 -19.53 44.33 46.70
CA GLU A 13 -20.24 43.05 46.67
C GLU A 13 -20.65 42.64 45.25
N GLN A 14 -21.14 43.59 44.44
CA GLN A 14 -21.47 43.33 43.03
C GLN A 14 -20.24 43.00 42.20
N GLU A 15 -19.14 43.70 42.42
CA GLU A 15 -17.87 43.46 41.74
C GLU A 15 -17.30 42.09 42.10
N ARG A 16 -17.34 41.71 43.38
CA ARG A 16 -16.96 40.38 43.84
C ARG A 16 -17.77 39.27 43.17
N ARG A 17 -19.09 39.46 43.03
CA ARG A 17 -19.96 38.50 42.33
C ARG A 17 -19.59 38.36 40.85
N ARG A 18 -19.30 39.48 40.17
CA ARG A 18 -18.87 39.46 38.76
C ARG A 18 -17.55 38.71 38.59
N LEU A 19 -16.57 38.97 39.45
CA LEU A 19 -15.28 38.29 39.41
C LEU A 19 -15.40 36.79 39.71
N GLU A 20 -16.32 36.40 40.60
CA GLU A 20 -16.59 34.99 40.87
C GLU A 20 -17.22 34.29 39.67
N GLU A 21 -18.17 34.94 39.00
CA GLU A 21 -18.79 34.45 37.76
C GLU A 21 -17.77 34.34 36.63
N GLU A 22 -16.92 35.35 36.44
CA GLU A 22 -15.83 35.32 35.46
C GLU A 22 -14.85 34.17 35.73
N ARG A 23 -14.47 33.93 37.00
CA ARG A 23 -13.64 32.77 37.36
C ARG A 23 -14.32 31.44 37.02
N ARG A 24 -15.64 31.33 37.21
CA ARG A 24 -16.40 30.12 36.86
C ARG A 24 -16.40 29.88 35.35
N LEU A 25 -16.64 30.92 34.57
CA LEU A 25 -16.63 30.84 33.10
C LEU A 25 -15.25 30.44 32.56
N LEU A 26 -14.17 31.03 33.07
CA LEU A 26 -12.81 30.67 32.68
C LEU A 26 -12.46 29.22 33.03
N GLU A 27 -12.97 28.71 34.15
CA GLU A 27 -12.77 27.32 34.54
C GLU A 27 -13.54 26.35 33.63
N GLU A 28 -14.75 26.73 33.20
CA GLU A 28 -15.55 25.99 32.22
C GLU A 28 -14.91 25.98 30.83
N GLU A 29 -14.43 27.12 30.34
CA GLU A 29 -13.70 27.21 29.08
C GLU A 29 -12.46 26.29 29.07
N ARG A 30 -11.69 26.31 30.16
CA ARG A 30 -10.52 25.45 30.33
C ARG A 30 -10.88 23.96 30.45
N ARG A 31 -12.11 23.63 30.83
CA ARG A 31 -12.64 22.25 30.80
C ARG A 31 -13.00 21.84 29.37
N LEU A 32 -13.70 22.70 28.64
CA LEU A 32 -14.10 22.46 27.25
C LEU A 32 -12.89 22.27 26.33
N LEU A 33 -11.87 23.12 26.44
CA LEU A 33 -10.63 22.98 25.65
C LEU A 33 -9.92 21.65 25.89
N ARG A 34 -9.94 21.14 27.13
CA ARG A 34 -9.36 19.82 27.43
C ARG A 34 -10.19 18.69 26.83
N GLU A 35 -11.50 18.83 26.78
CA GLU A 35 -12.40 17.84 26.19
C GLU A 35 -12.25 17.81 24.67
N GLU A 36 -12.19 18.98 24.01
CA GLU A 36 -11.89 19.10 22.59
C GLU A 36 -10.56 18.42 22.24
N GLN A 37 -9.51 18.67 23.02
CA GLN A 37 -8.21 18.02 22.80
C GLN A 37 -8.26 16.50 22.99
N ARG A 38 -9.10 15.99 23.90
CA ARG A 38 -9.32 14.53 24.05
C ARG A 38 -10.03 13.96 22.82
N LEU A 39 -11.12 14.59 22.39
CA LEU A 39 -11.88 14.16 21.21
C LEU A 39 -11.01 14.17 19.94
N PHE A 40 -10.19 15.21 19.75
CA PHE A 40 -9.25 15.27 18.65
C PHE A 40 -8.25 14.10 18.66
N ASN A 41 -7.67 13.80 19.83
CA ASN A 41 -6.73 12.70 19.98
C ASN A 41 -7.39 11.33 19.81
N GLU A 42 -8.64 11.16 20.24
CA GLU A 42 -9.42 9.94 20.00
C GLU A 42 -9.74 9.76 18.52
N ASN A 43 -10.14 10.82 17.82
CA ASN A 43 -10.40 10.77 16.38
C ASN A 43 -9.13 10.37 15.61
N ARG A 44 -7.97 10.92 16.00
CA ARG A 44 -6.67 10.54 15.41
C ARG A 44 -6.31 9.06 15.65
N LYS A 45 -6.75 8.46 16.76
CA LYS A 45 -6.55 7.02 17.03
C LYS A 45 -7.52 6.14 16.24
N GLN A 46 -8.69 6.65 15.90
CA GLN A 46 -9.72 5.93 15.15
C GLN A 46 -9.52 6.01 13.64
N GLN A 47 -8.74 6.97 13.14
CA GLN A 47 -8.31 6.97 11.75
C GLN A 47 -7.25 5.89 11.54
N ASP A 48 -7.68 4.74 11.02
CA ASP A 48 -6.75 3.81 10.39
C ASP A 48 -6.00 4.53 9.27
N PRO A 49 -4.67 4.36 9.14
CA PRO A 49 -3.95 4.93 8.03
C PRO A 49 -4.57 4.41 6.73
N ILE A 50 -5.05 5.32 5.89
CA ILE A 50 -5.49 5.01 4.52
C ILE A 50 -4.26 4.43 3.82
N GLN A 51 -4.17 3.10 3.80
CA GLN A 51 -3.18 2.38 3.01
C GLN A 51 -3.62 2.55 1.55
N ILE A 52 -3.15 3.61 0.90
CA ILE A 52 -3.28 3.79 -0.54
C ILE A 52 -2.37 2.73 -1.18
N THR A 53 -2.84 1.49 -1.21
CA THR A 53 -2.18 0.46 -2.00
C THR A 53 -2.57 0.72 -3.44
N GLU A 54 -1.64 1.23 -4.24
CA GLU A 54 -1.83 1.29 -5.68
C GLU A 54 -2.11 -0.13 -6.19
N THR A 55 -3.31 -0.34 -6.72
CA THR A 55 -3.72 -1.58 -7.39
C THR A 55 -3.81 -1.33 -8.89
N LYS A 56 -3.45 -2.35 -9.67
CA LYS A 56 -3.60 -2.36 -11.12
C LYS A 56 -4.28 -3.66 -11.52
N GLU A 57 -5.04 -3.62 -12.61
CA GLU A 57 -5.66 -4.80 -13.19
C GLU A 57 -4.63 -5.59 -14.01
N CYS A 58 -4.64 -6.92 -13.88
CA CYS A 58 -3.83 -7.80 -14.72
C CYS A 58 -4.51 -8.05 -16.07
N SER A 59 -3.82 -7.75 -17.19
CA SER A 59 -4.35 -7.95 -18.54
C SER A 59 -4.64 -9.41 -18.91
N LYS A 60 -4.09 -10.39 -18.17
CA LYS A 60 -4.31 -11.82 -18.44
C LYS A 60 -5.43 -12.45 -17.59
N CYS A 61 -5.52 -12.09 -16.31
CA CYS A 61 -6.50 -12.69 -15.39
C CYS A 61 -7.58 -11.74 -14.91
N LEU A 62 -7.54 -10.46 -15.32
CA LEU A 62 -8.53 -9.42 -15.03
C LEU A 62 -8.77 -9.23 -13.53
N LYS A 63 -7.73 -9.47 -12.72
CA LYS A 63 -7.77 -9.29 -11.27
C LYS A 63 -7.03 -8.02 -10.89
N ASP A 64 -7.65 -7.23 -10.02
CA ASP A 64 -7.00 -6.12 -9.34
C ASP A 64 -5.99 -6.64 -8.32
N LEU A 65 -4.73 -6.26 -8.53
CA LEU A 65 -3.62 -6.72 -7.73
C LEU A 65 -2.77 -5.52 -7.32
N ASN A 66 -2.14 -5.62 -6.14
CA ASN A 66 -1.17 -4.62 -5.71
C ASN A 66 -0.04 -4.49 -6.75
N VAL A 67 0.43 -3.26 -7.03
CA VAL A 67 1.56 -2.99 -7.94
C VAL A 67 2.79 -3.87 -7.69
N LYS A 68 3.03 -4.29 -6.44
CA LYS A 68 4.12 -5.22 -6.07
C LYS A 68 4.01 -6.60 -6.72
N ASN A 69 2.81 -7.00 -7.14
CA ASN A 69 2.56 -8.27 -7.84
C ASN A 69 2.82 -8.20 -9.34
N PHE A 70 3.18 -7.03 -9.84
CA PHE A 70 3.62 -6.82 -11.22
C PHE A 70 5.15 -6.75 -11.22
N SER A 71 5.77 -7.32 -12.24
CA SER A 71 7.22 -7.30 -12.39
C SER A 71 7.55 -7.40 -13.86
N ASN A 72 8.57 -6.66 -14.29
CA ASN A 72 9.05 -6.74 -15.66
C ASN A 72 9.51 -8.17 -15.92
N ILE A 73 8.94 -8.79 -16.96
CA ILE A 73 9.19 -10.18 -17.35
C ILE A 73 10.62 -10.33 -17.85
N THR A 74 11.15 -9.33 -18.56
CA THR A 74 12.54 -9.29 -19.00
C THR A 74 13.07 -7.87 -18.82
N TYR A 75 14.39 -7.73 -18.70
CA TYR A 75 15.08 -6.44 -18.75
C TYR A 75 15.16 -5.86 -20.18
N GLN A 76 14.84 -6.66 -21.20
CA GLN A 76 14.98 -6.31 -22.62
C GLN A 76 13.66 -5.87 -23.27
N CYS A 77 12.53 -6.20 -22.66
CA CYS A 77 11.22 -5.76 -23.09
C CYS A 77 11.03 -4.26 -22.75
N GLY A 78 10.90 -3.42 -23.78
CA GLY A 78 10.61 -1.98 -23.64
C GLY A 78 9.13 -1.64 -23.49
N HIS A 79 8.28 -2.60 -23.10
CA HIS A 79 6.83 -2.41 -23.00
C HIS A 79 6.35 -2.59 -21.55
N ASP A 80 5.36 -1.78 -21.17
CA ASP A 80 4.73 -1.86 -19.85
C ASP A 80 3.93 -3.16 -19.74
N VAL A 81 4.40 -4.08 -18.90
CA VAL A 81 3.74 -5.37 -18.70
C VAL A 81 2.79 -5.27 -17.51
N TYR A 82 1.49 -5.11 -17.80
CA TYR A 82 0.43 -5.22 -16.80
C TYR A 82 0.01 -6.67 -16.57
N ILE A 83 0.98 -7.57 -16.42
CA ILE A 83 0.74 -8.99 -16.16
C ILE A 83 1.30 -9.35 -14.80
N CYS A 84 0.48 -10.02 -13.99
CA CYS A 84 0.89 -10.42 -12.66
C CYS A 84 1.85 -11.61 -12.68
N ARG A 85 2.68 -11.72 -11.64
CA ARG A 85 3.66 -12.80 -11.46
C ARG A 85 3.08 -14.20 -11.65
N LYS A 86 1.84 -14.43 -11.21
CA LYS A 86 1.17 -15.73 -11.33
C LYS A 86 0.95 -16.12 -12.78
N CYS A 87 0.39 -15.22 -13.58
CA CYS A 87 0.16 -15.47 -15.00
C CYS A 87 1.46 -15.67 -15.79
N ILE A 88 2.53 -14.98 -15.39
CA ILE A 88 3.87 -15.17 -15.99
C ILE A 88 4.40 -16.57 -15.66
N GLY A 89 4.33 -16.99 -14.39
CA GLY A 89 4.76 -18.31 -13.97
C GLY A 89 3.97 -19.44 -14.62
N GLU A 90 2.65 -19.28 -14.78
CA GLU A 90 1.79 -20.22 -15.50
C GLU A 90 2.17 -20.34 -16.98
N HIS A 91 2.46 -19.22 -17.64
CA HIS A 91 2.93 -19.22 -19.03
C HIS A 91 4.25 -19.98 -19.19
N ILE A 92 5.22 -19.71 -18.30
CA ILE A 92 6.51 -20.42 -18.28
C ILE A 92 6.29 -21.92 -18.04
N ALA A 93 5.48 -22.28 -17.03
CA ALA A 93 5.18 -23.67 -16.71
C ALA A 93 4.56 -24.40 -17.90
N HIS A 94 3.61 -23.76 -18.59
CA HIS A 94 2.97 -24.32 -19.78
C HIS A 94 3.97 -24.51 -20.93
N ALA A 95 4.84 -23.52 -21.18
CA ALA A 95 5.86 -23.61 -22.21
C ALA A 95 6.86 -24.75 -21.95
N VAL A 96 7.34 -24.88 -20.71
CA VAL A 96 8.25 -25.96 -20.29
C VAL A 96 7.55 -27.33 -20.40
N ASN A 97 6.32 -27.46 -19.93
CA ASN A 97 5.57 -28.72 -20.04
C ASN A 97 5.27 -29.13 -21.50
N LYS A 98 5.20 -28.16 -22.41
CA LYS A 98 5.09 -28.39 -23.85
C LYS A 98 6.44 -28.76 -24.51
N GLY A 99 7.55 -28.73 -23.76
CA GLY A 99 8.90 -28.98 -24.26
C GLY A 99 9.52 -27.79 -25.00
N SER A 100 9.01 -26.56 -24.77
CA SER A 100 9.53 -25.36 -25.42
C SER A 100 10.77 -24.84 -24.70
N ILE A 101 11.93 -24.88 -25.37
CA ILE A 101 13.21 -24.40 -24.83
C ILE A 101 13.32 -22.87 -24.94
N LYS A 102 12.67 -22.26 -25.92
CA LYS A 102 12.61 -20.81 -26.08
C LYS A 102 11.25 -20.32 -25.61
N ILE A 103 11.21 -19.75 -24.40
CA ILE A 103 9.97 -19.19 -23.84
C ILE A 103 9.89 -17.73 -24.30
N LEU A 104 8.85 -17.40 -25.06
CA LEU A 104 8.64 -16.04 -25.54
C LEU A 104 7.90 -15.20 -24.50
N CYS A 105 8.09 -13.88 -24.60
CA CYS A 105 7.30 -12.93 -23.84
C CYS A 105 5.80 -13.15 -24.05
N LEU A 106 5.02 -12.92 -23.00
CA LEU A 106 3.57 -13.12 -23.01
C LEU A 106 2.83 -11.98 -23.72
N GLU A 107 3.50 -10.88 -24.01
CA GLU A 107 2.93 -9.73 -24.71
C GLU A 107 2.77 -10.04 -26.21
N ASN A 108 1.60 -9.77 -26.79
CA ASN A 108 1.25 -10.20 -28.15
C ASN A 108 2.20 -9.67 -29.24
N ASN A 109 2.81 -8.50 -29.01
CA ASN A 109 3.73 -7.85 -29.95
C ASN A 109 5.20 -7.96 -29.51
N CYS A 110 5.52 -8.88 -28.60
CA CYS A 110 6.88 -9.09 -28.15
C CYS A 110 7.38 -10.49 -28.52
N HIS A 111 8.49 -10.51 -29.25
CA HIS A 111 9.16 -11.74 -29.66
C HIS A 111 10.46 -11.98 -28.88
N GLU A 112 10.69 -11.22 -27.81
CA GLU A 112 11.85 -11.42 -26.95
C GLU A 112 11.76 -12.76 -26.23
N VAL A 113 12.89 -13.45 -26.18
CA VAL A 113 13.04 -14.72 -25.48
C VAL A 113 13.37 -14.42 -24.02
N LEU A 114 12.66 -15.05 -23.09
CA LEU A 114 12.93 -14.91 -21.66
C LEU A 114 14.33 -15.46 -21.34
N ASN A 115 15.09 -14.69 -20.56
CA ASN A 115 16.39 -15.14 -20.07
C ASN A 115 16.22 -16.17 -18.95
N GLU A 116 17.24 -17.01 -18.73
CA GLU A 116 17.21 -18.03 -17.66
C GLU A 116 16.99 -17.42 -16.28
N SER A 117 17.55 -16.22 -16.02
CA SER A 117 17.33 -15.48 -14.78
C SER A 117 15.86 -15.10 -14.58
N ASP A 118 15.15 -14.76 -15.66
CA ASP A 118 13.72 -14.43 -15.62
C ASP A 118 12.90 -15.71 -15.42
N VAL A 119 13.23 -16.78 -16.14
CA VAL A 119 12.61 -18.10 -15.94
C VAL A 119 12.76 -18.54 -14.48
N ARG A 120 13.96 -18.46 -13.90
CA ARG A 120 14.22 -18.80 -12.49
C ARG A 120 13.43 -17.95 -11.50
N LYS A 121 13.19 -16.68 -11.82
CA LYS A 121 12.50 -15.73 -10.95
C LYS A 121 10.99 -15.96 -10.89
N PHE A 122 10.40 -16.45 -11.97
CA PHE A 122 8.94 -16.62 -12.09
C PHE A 122 8.48 -18.08 -12.06
N SER A 123 9.40 -19.04 -12.11
CA SER A 123 9.10 -20.48 -12.03
C SER A 123 9.48 -21.07 -10.67
N ASN A 124 8.87 -22.21 -10.33
CA ASN A 124 9.28 -23.01 -9.19
C ASN A 124 10.54 -23.81 -9.55
N ASN A 125 11.32 -24.23 -8.53
CA ASN A 125 12.57 -24.98 -8.74
C ASN A 125 12.38 -26.22 -9.64
N GLU A 126 11.30 -26.97 -9.48
CA GLU A 126 11.01 -28.16 -10.31
C GLU A 126 10.84 -27.83 -11.80
N ILE A 127 10.15 -26.72 -12.11
CA ILE A 127 9.92 -26.27 -13.49
C ILE A 127 11.23 -25.75 -14.08
N PHE A 128 12.02 -25.04 -13.28
CA PHE A 128 13.33 -24.55 -13.69
C PHE A 128 14.31 -25.69 -14.00
N GLU A 129 14.40 -26.69 -13.12
CA GLU A 129 15.26 -27.86 -13.33
C GLU A 129 14.87 -28.60 -14.62
N ARG A 130 13.57 -28.81 -14.84
CA ARG A 130 13.08 -29.44 -16.08
C ARG A 130 13.46 -28.65 -17.32
N HIS A 131 13.32 -27.32 -17.29
CA HIS A 131 13.74 -26.44 -18.38
C HIS A 131 15.24 -26.58 -18.70
N ILE A 132 16.08 -26.70 -17.65
CA ILE A 132 17.53 -26.92 -17.80
C ILE A 132 17.80 -28.30 -18.39
N TYR A 133 17.18 -29.36 -17.88
CA TYR A 133 17.33 -30.72 -18.42
C TYR A 133 16.93 -30.82 -19.89
N ASP A 134 15.78 -30.25 -20.28
CA ASP A 134 15.32 -30.26 -21.67
C ASP A 134 16.30 -29.51 -22.59
N LYS A 135 16.89 -28.41 -22.11
CA LYS A 135 17.93 -27.66 -22.84
C LYS A 135 19.22 -28.48 -23.03
N PHE A 136 19.68 -29.21 -22.01
CA PHE A 136 20.87 -30.05 -22.09
C PHE A 136 20.66 -31.33 -22.93
N CYS A 137 19.48 -31.94 -22.85
CA CYS A 137 19.15 -33.15 -23.62
C CYS A 137 19.19 -32.94 -25.15
N ILE A 138 18.86 -31.75 -25.65
CA ILE A 138 18.97 -31.46 -27.09
C ILE A 138 20.43 -31.25 -27.52
N ILE A 139 21.24 -30.56 -26.71
CA ILE A 139 22.66 -30.31 -27.03
C ILE A 139 23.48 -31.61 -26.99
N GLY A 140 23.10 -32.58 -26.16
CA GLY A 140 23.75 -33.89 -26.09
C GLY A 140 23.46 -34.83 -27.27
N ASN A 141 22.41 -34.57 -28.07
CA ASN A 141 22.01 -35.44 -29.20
C ASN A 141 22.53 -34.95 -30.58
N SER A 142 23.35 -33.90 -30.62
CA SER A 142 23.97 -33.39 -31.86
C SER A 142 25.41 -33.86 -32.09
N TYR A 143 25.88 -34.85 -31.34
CA TYR A 143 27.24 -35.42 -31.44
C TYR A 143 27.24 -36.94 -31.71
N PHE A 144 26.27 -37.43 -32.50
CA PHE A 144 26.32 -38.76 -33.11
C PHE A 144 26.07 -38.66 -34.61
#